data_AF-A0A7L4TTK6-F1
#
_entry.id   AF-A0A7L4TTK6-F1
#
_cell.length_a   1.000
_cell.length_b   1.000
_cell.length_c   1.000
_cell.angle_alpha   90.00
_cell.angle_beta   90.00
_cell.angle_gamma   90.00
#
_symmetry.space_group_name_H-M   'P 1'
#
loop_
_entity.id
_entity.type
_entity.pdbx_description
1 polymer ?
#
loop_
_entity_poly.entity_id
_entity_poly.type
_entity_poly.pdbx_seq_one_letter_code
_entity_poly.pdbx_strand_id
1 'polypeptide(L)' 'MPRSHVGAAAVDWGHTSIEMIQTMACQTIRDGYGVFMTYDLRVSTNPSLVQAMTTALEGRW' A
#
# COMPACT_ATOMS: atom_id res chain seq x y z
N MET A 1 -13.43 -9.23 13.25
CA MET A 1 -12.91 -9.93 12.04
C MET A 1 -11.44 -10.27 12.27
N PRO A 2 -10.90 -11.33 11.66
CA PRO A 2 -9.46 -11.61 11.65
C PRO A 2 -8.68 -10.50 10.93
N ARG A 3 -7.48 -10.13 11.40
CA ARG A 3 -6.67 -9.07 10.75
C ARG A 3 -6.31 -9.37 9.29
N SER A 4 -6.25 -10.65 8.92
CA SER A 4 -6.07 -11.10 7.53
C SER A 4 -7.17 -10.63 6.56
N HIS A 5 -8.30 -10.13 7.07
CA HIS A 5 -9.43 -9.63 6.28
C HIS A 5 -9.69 -8.13 6.51
N VAL A 6 -8.77 -7.43 7.19
CA VAL A 6 -8.91 -6.02 7.56
C VAL A 6 -7.77 -5.22 6.93
N GLY A 7 -8.10 -4.06 6.36
CA GLY A 7 -7.11 -3.09 5.89
C GLY A 7 -6.75 -2.10 6.99
N ALA A 8 -5.45 -1.90 7.23
CA ALA A 8 -4.94 -0.88 8.15
C ALA A 8 -4.72 0.49 7.48
N ALA A 9 -4.57 0.49 6.16
CA ALA A 9 -4.25 1.68 5.37
C ALA A 9 -5.11 1.73 4.09
N ALA A 10 -5.36 2.95 3.64
CA ALA A 10 -5.92 3.26 2.34
C ALA A 10 -5.06 4.36 1.70
N VAL A 11 -4.60 4.14 0.47
CA VAL A 11 -3.80 5.11 -0.30
C VAL A 11 -4.56 5.62 -1.51
N ASP A 12 -4.52 6.93 -1.73
CA ASP A 12 -5.00 7.60 -2.94
C ASP A 12 -3.81 7.84 -3.87
N TRP A 13 -3.85 7.30 -5.10
CA TRP A 13 -2.73 7.37 -6.04
C TRP A 13 -2.44 8.79 -6.57
N GLY A 14 -3.38 9.72 -6.48
CA GLY A 14 -3.21 11.12 -6.87
C GLY A 14 -2.67 12.02 -5.76
N HIS A 15 -2.81 11.61 -4.50
CA HIS A 15 -2.53 12.47 -3.34
C HIS A 15 -1.53 11.90 -2.32
N THR A 16 -1.23 10.59 -2.35
CA THR A 16 -0.33 9.94 -1.38
C THR A 16 1.10 9.90 -1.90
N SER A 17 2.08 10.36 -1.10
CA SER A 17 3.49 10.31 -1.48
C SER A 17 4.04 8.88 -1.51
N ILE A 18 5.07 8.64 -2.32
CA ILE A 18 5.72 7.33 -2.46
C ILE A 18 6.26 6.78 -1.12
N GLU A 19 6.86 7.65 -0.29
CA GLU A 19 7.37 7.32 1.04
C GLU A 19 6.25 6.91 2.01
N MET A 20 5.08 7.57 1.92
CA MET A 20 3.92 7.24 2.74
C MET A 20 3.27 5.92 2.30
N ILE A 21 3.21 5.66 0.99
CA ILE A 21 2.77 4.35 0.43
C ILE A 21 3.67 3.23 0.96
N GLN A 22 4.99 3.38 0.87
CA GLN A 22 5.94 2.39 1.41
C GLN A 22 5.76 2.21 2.91
N THR A 23 5.71 3.31 3.67
CA THR A 23 5.53 3.29 5.14
C THR A 23 4.27 2.51 5.54
N MET A 24 3.13 2.80 4.90
CA MET A 24 1.87 2.10 5.16
C MET A 24 1.92 0.63 4.77
N ALA A 25 2.57 0.29 3.66
CA ALA A 25 2.71 -1.09 3.19
C ALA A 25 3.62 -1.93 4.12
N CYS A 26 4.73 -1.35 4.60
CA CYS A 26 5.58 -1.92 5.63
C CYS A 26 4.80 -2.18 6.93
N GLN A 27 4.03 -1.19 7.40
CA GLN A 27 3.20 -1.30 8.61
C GLN A 27 2.12 -2.38 8.48
N THR A 28 1.48 -2.49 7.31
CA THR A 28 0.44 -3.48 7.03
C THR A 28 0.96 -4.91 7.23
N ILE A 29 2.14 -5.24 6.71
CA ILE A 29 2.81 -6.53 6.98
C ILE A 29 3.20 -6.66 8.44
N ARG A 30 3.96 -5.68 8.97
CA ARG A 30 4.54 -5.74 10.33
C ARG A 30 3.47 -5.98 11.40
N ASP A 31 2.30 -5.37 11.23
CA ASP A 31 1.21 -5.40 12.20
C ASP A 31 0.19 -6.53 11.90
N GLY A 32 0.43 -7.35 10.87
CA GLY A 32 -0.29 -8.59 10.57
C GLY A 32 -1.64 -8.40 9.87
N TYR A 33 -1.80 -7.34 9.07
CA TYR A 33 -3.00 -7.08 8.27
C TYR A 33 -2.89 -7.72 6.89
N GLY A 34 -3.99 -8.30 6.41
CA GLY A 34 -4.02 -9.03 5.13
C GLY A 34 -4.56 -8.24 3.94
N VAL A 35 -4.93 -6.97 4.13
CA VAL A 35 -5.49 -6.11 3.08
C VAL A 35 -4.75 -4.78 3.05
N PHE A 36 -4.44 -4.31 1.85
CA PHE A 36 -3.93 -2.97 1.59
C PHE A 36 -4.87 -2.29 0.60
N MET A 37 -5.58 -1.23 1.03
CA MET A 37 -6.60 -0.60 0.20
C MET A 37 -5.97 0.52 -0.65
N THR A 38 -6.39 0.62 -1.91
CA THR A 38 -5.93 1.67 -2.83
C THR A 38 -7.12 2.30 -3.55
N TYR A 39 -7.02 3.56 -3.93
CA TYR A 39 -8.10 4.33 -4.53
C TYR A 39 -7.60 5.22 -5.68
N ASP A 40 -8.46 5.42 -6.68
CA ASP A 40 -8.24 6.27 -7.85
C ASP A 40 -7.06 5.85 -8.76
N LEU A 41 -6.97 4.55 -9.08
CA LEU A 41 -5.97 4.05 -10.02
C LEU A 41 -6.35 4.46 -11.46
N ARG A 42 -5.46 5.21 -12.12
CA ARG A 42 -5.68 5.76 -13.46
C ARG A 42 -4.57 5.31 -14.41
N VAL A 43 -4.84 5.40 -15.72
CA VAL A 43 -3.82 5.21 -16.77
C VAL A 43 -2.65 6.21 -16.62
N SER A 44 -2.89 7.38 -16.03
CA SER A 44 -1.89 8.39 -15.73
C SER A 44 -1.16 8.20 -14.38
N THR A 45 -1.49 7.17 -13.59
CA THR A 45 -0.83 6.91 -12.30
C THR A 45 0.63 6.53 -12.55
N ASN A 46 1.56 7.17 -11.85
CA ASN A 46 2.99 6.87 -11.96
C ASN A 46 3.26 5.41 -11.55
N PRO A 47 3.78 4.54 -12.44
CA PRO A 47 4.06 3.14 -12.13
C PRO A 47 4.98 2.94 -10.92
N SER A 48 5.88 3.90 -10.64
CA SER A 48 6.78 3.84 -9.48
C SER A 48 6.04 3.83 -8.14
N LEU A 49 4.83 4.41 -8.05
CA LEU A 49 4.00 4.35 -6.83
C LEU A 49 3.50 2.91 -6.59
N VAL A 50 3.04 2.25 -7.66
CA VAL A 50 2.58 0.85 -7.62
C VAL A 50 3.76 -0.06 -7.30
N GLN A 51 4.91 0.13 -7.96
CA GLN A 51 6.12 -0.64 -7.70
C GLN A 51 6.60 -0.48 -6.25
N ALA A 52 6.59 0.73 -5.71
CA ALA A 52 6.96 0.99 -4.32
C ALA A 52 6.03 0.27 -3.33
N MET A 53 4.72 0.27 -3.61
CA MET A 53 3.73 -0.51 -2.85
C MET A 53 3.98 -2.02 -2.92
N THR A 54 4.27 -2.58 -4.10
CA THR A 54 4.46 -4.03 -4.32
C THR A 54 5.87 -4.55 -4.04
N THR A 55 6.83 -3.65 -3.82
CA THR A 55 8.18 -3.97 -3.32
C THR A 55 8.16 -4.02 -1.78
N ALA A 56 7.41 -3.12 -1.15
CA ALA A 56 6.68 -3.47 0.08
C ALA A 56 5.56 -4.49 -0.23
N LEU A 57 4.81 -5.01 0.73
CA LEU A 57 3.87 -6.16 0.55
C LEU A 57 4.52 -7.50 0.08
N GLU A 58 5.67 -7.48 -0.62
CA GLU A 58 6.55 -8.63 -0.86
C GLU A 58 7.69 -8.73 0.18
N GLY A 59 7.90 -7.68 0.98
CA GLY A 59 8.96 -7.62 2.01
C GLY A 59 10.36 -7.35 1.47
N ARG A 60 10.48 -6.68 0.31
CA ARG A 60 11.73 -6.39 -0.41
C ARG A 60 12.13 -4.90 -0.33
N TRP A 61 12.01 -4.32 0.86
CA TRP A 61 12.33 -2.93 1.18
C TRP A 61 13.81 -2.72 1.56
#